data_AF-A0A820IQX5-F1
#
_entry.id   AF-A0A820IQX5-F1
#
_cell.length_a   1.000
_cell.length_b   1.000
_cell.length_c   1.000
_cell.angle_alpha   90.00
_cell.angle_beta   90.00
_cell.angle_gamma   90.00
#
_symmetry.space_group_name_H-M   'P 1'
#
loop_
_entity.id
_entity.type
_entity.pdbx_description
1 polymer ?
#
loop_
_entity_poly.entity_id
_entity_poly.type
_entity_poly.pdbx_seq_one_letter_code
_entity_poly.pdbx_strand_id
1 'polypeptide(L)' 'MSTTKYYRYENSHCAVTARADLQDIILNIKGDHFHPPEPEQIQIRTFKQVVKAHAISESTP' A
#
# COMPACT_ATOMS: atom_id res chain seq x y z
N MET A 1 19.28 -0.77 17.03
CA MET A 1 19.45 0.12 15.87
C MET A 1 18.12 0.14 15.11
N SER A 2 17.49 1.30 14.91
CA SER A 2 16.18 1.37 14.25
C SER A 2 16.40 1.34 12.74
N THR A 3 16.19 0.17 12.13
CA THR A 3 16.39 -0.08 10.70
C THR A 3 15.08 0.20 9.96
N THR A 4 14.87 1.47 9.58
CA THR A 4 13.68 1.89 8.82
C THR A 4 14.03 2.35 7.43
N LYS A 5 13.22 1.97 6.45
CA LYS A 5 13.27 2.41 5.07
C LYS A 5 12.39 3.65 4.89
N TYR A 6 12.78 4.56 4.00
CA TYR A 6 12.01 5.76 3.66
C TYR A 6 11.64 5.72 2.18
N TYR A 7 10.37 5.94 1.90
CA TYR A 7 9.77 5.96 0.58
C TYR A 7 9.22 7.35 0.29
N ARG A 8 9.35 7.80 -0.94
CA ARG A 8 8.69 8.99 -1.46
C ARG A 8 7.88 8.59 -2.68
N TYR A 9 6.62 8.97 -2.71
CA TYR A 9 5.79 8.78 -3.88
C TYR A 9 6.17 9.84 -4.92
N GLU A 10 6.75 9.43 -6.04
CA GLU A 10 7.12 10.32 -7.13
C GLU A 10 5.97 10.41 -8.13
N ASN A 11 5.04 11.32 -7.87
CA ASN A 11 4.07 11.79 -8.86
C ASN A 11 4.14 13.33 -8.87
N SER A 12 4.07 13.94 -10.05
CA SER A 12 4.30 15.38 -10.26
C SER A 12 3.40 16.29 -9.40
N HIS A 13 2.29 15.77 -8.88
CA HIS A 13 1.35 16.48 -8.02
C HIS A 13 1.18 15.87 -6.62
N CYS A 14 2.11 15.01 -6.19
CA CYS A 14 2.03 14.33 -4.90
C CYS A 14 3.37 14.35 -4.15
N ALA A 15 3.33 14.76 -2.88
CA ALA A 15 4.52 14.84 -2.02
C ALA A 15 4.40 13.91 -0.80
N VAL A 16 3.73 12.77 -0.96
CA VAL A 16 3.57 11.80 0.14
C VAL A 16 4.87 11.05 0.37
N THR A 17 5.23 10.93 1.66
CA THR A 17 6.37 10.15 2.12
C THR A 17 5.89 9.07 3.07
N ALA A 18 6.52 7.90 3.04
CA ALA A 18 6.23 6.80 3.95
C ALA A 18 7.52 6.31 4.61
N ARG A 19 7.39 5.89 5.87
CA ARG A 19 8.44 5.20 6.62
C ARG A 19 7.99 3.77 6.83
N ALA A 20 8.85 2.81 6.52
CA ALA A 20 8.60 1.39 6.71
C ALA A 20 9.70 0.74 7.56
N ASP A 21 9.44 -0.46 8.06
CA ASP A 21 10.49 -1.32 8.61
C ASP A 21 11.28 -2.05 7.49
N LEU A 22 12.17 -2.97 7.87
CA LEU A 22 12.94 -3.75 6.91
C LEU A 22 12.10 -4.76 6.11
N GLN A 23 10.95 -5.18 6.63
CA GLN A 23 10.01 -6.11 6.00
C GLN A 23 8.97 -5.37 5.13
N ASP A 24 9.16 -4.07 4.90
CA ASP A 24 8.29 -3.21 4.11
C ASP A 24 6.88 -3.01 4.71
N ILE A 25 6.75 -3.20 6.02
CA ILE A 25 5.54 -2.83 6.76
C ILE A 25 5.56 -1.32 6.98
N ILE A 26 4.54 -0.62 6.46
CA ILE A 26 4.42 0.83 6.60
C ILE A 26 4.16 1.19 8.07
N LEU A 27 5.07 1.95 8.66
CA LEU A 27 5.01 2.43 10.04
C LEU A 27 4.38 3.82 10.14
N ASN A 28 4.61 4.68 9.14
CA ASN A 28 4.07 6.04 9.12
C ASN A 28 3.94 6.56 7.68
N ILE A 29 2.93 7.39 7.43
CA ILE A 29 2.71 8.10 6.17
C ILE A 29 2.55 9.60 6.50
N LYS A 30 3.25 10.46 5.75
CA LYS A 30 3.17 11.92 5.89
C LYS A 30 2.83 12.57 4.56
N GLY A 31 1.92 13.54 4.62
CA GLY A 31 1.40 14.27 3.45
C GLY A 31 0.06 13.72 2.99
N ASP A 32 -0.63 14.51 2.17
CA ASP A 32 -1.93 14.17 1.61
C ASP A 32 -1.80 13.85 0.12
N HIS A 33 -2.54 12.83 -0.32
CA HIS A 33 -2.73 12.55 -1.74
C HIS A 33 -3.81 13.50 -2.29
N PHE A 34 -3.43 14.45 -3.13
CA PHE A 34 -4.36 15.36 -3.82
C PHE A 34 -4.76 14.86 -5.22
N HIS A 35 -4.67 13.56 -5.44
CA HIS A 35 -5.05 12.90 -6.69
C HIS A 35 -5.75 11.57 -6.36
N PRO A 36 -6.63 11.09 -7.25
CA PRO A 36 -7.17 9.75 -7.11
C PRO A 36 -6.05 8.70 -7.24
N PRO A 37 -6.23 7.49 -6.69
CA PRO A 37 -5.32 6.38 -6.94
C PRO A 37 -5.22 6.10 -8.44
N GLU A 38 -4.03 5.72 -8.91
CA GLU A 38 -3.84 5.35 -10.31
C GLU A 38 -4.68 4.10 -10.65
N PRO A 39 -5.20 3.96 -11.88
CA PRO A 39 -6.05 2.83 -12.27
C PRO A 39 -5.42 1.46 -11.98
N GLU A 40 -4.10 1.32 -12.17
CA GLU A 40 -3.36 0.09 -11.87
C GLU A 40 -3.41 -0.26 -10.37
N GLN A 41 -3.28 0.73 -9.49
CA GLN A 41 -3.36 0.54 -8.04
C GLN A 41 -4.76 0.07 -7.62
N ILE A 42 -5.81 0.56 -8.29
CA ILE A 42 -7.20 0.13 -8.08
C ILE A 42 -7.35 -1.33 -8.48
N GLN A 43 -6.83 -1.75 -9.63
CA GLN A 43 -6.89 -3.15 -10.07
C GLN A 43 -6.18 -4.11 -9.10
N ILE A 44 -4.99 -3.74 -8.62
CA ILE A 44 -4.24 -4.53 -7.63
C ILE A 44 -5.02 -4.65 -6.32
N ARG A 45 -5.63 -3.56 -5.85
CA ARG A 45 -6.45 -3.58 -4.63
C ARG A 45 -7.67 -4.50 -4.80
N THR A 46 -8.37 -4.37 -5.92
CA THR A 46 -9.52 -5.22 -6.25
C THR A 46 -9.11 -6.70 -6.31
N PHE A 47 -8.02 -7.02 -6.99
CA PHE A 47 -7.50 -8.39 -7.06
C PHE A 47 -7.20 -8.95 -5.66
N LYS A 48 -6.49 -8.20 -4.81
CA LYS A 48 -6.21 -8.62 -3.42
C LYS A 48 -7.50 -8.88 -2.62
N GLN A 49 -8.53 -8.06 -2.80
CA GLN A 49 -9.82 -8.26 -2.14
C GLN A 49 -10.54 -9.52 -2.64
N VAL A 50 -10.56 -9.74 -3.96
CA VAL A 50 -11.15 -10.94 -4.57
C VAL A 50 -10.44 -12.19 -4.07
N VAL A 51 -9.11 -12.23 -4.12
CA VAL A 51 -8.32 -13.37 -3.62
C VAL A 51 -8.57 -13.61 -2.14
N LYS A 52 -8.59 -12.56 -1.31
CA LYS A 52 -8.87 -12.71 0.12
C LYS A 52 -10.27 -13.28 0.37
N ALA A 53 -11.28 -12.83 -0.35
CA ALA A 53 -12.64 -13.36 -0.24
C ALA A 53 -12.71 -14.84 -0.64
N HIS A 54 -12.01 -15.24 -1.72
CA HIS A 54 -12.00 -16.62 -2.19
C HIS A 54 -11.15 -17.54 -1.30
N ALA A 55 -10.01 -17.07 -0.78
CA ALA A 55 -9.19 -17.84 0.16
C ALA A 55 -9.93 -18.13 1.48
N ILE A 56 -10.79 -17.21 1.93
CA ILE A 56 -11.69 -17.44 3.07
C ILE A 56 -12.76 -18.48 2.70
N SER A 57 -13.24 -18.51 1.45
CA SER A 57 -14.22 -19.52 1.02
C SER A 57 -13.66 -20.93 0.88
N GLU A 58 -12.36 -21.09 0.59
CA GLU A 58 -11.68 -22.40 0.59
C GLU A 58 -11.24 -22.84 2.00
N SER A 59 -11.40 -21.99 3.01
CA SER A 59 -11.11 -22.27 4.42
C SER A 59 -12.37 -22.68 5.20
N THR A 60 -13.20 -23.54 4.61
CA THR A 60 -14.33 -24.18 5.32
C THR A 60 -14.05 -25.69 5.39
N PRO A 61 -14.08 -26.33 6.58
CA PRO A 61 -13.68 -27.73 6.79
C PRO A 61 -14.48 -28.76 6.01
#